data_AF-A0A286U6E8-F1
#
_entry.id   AF-A0A286U6E8-F1
#
_cell.length_a   1.000
_cell.length_b   1.000
_cell.length_c   1.000
_cell.angle_alpha   90.00
_cell.angle_beta   90.00
_cell.angle_gamma   90.00
#
_symmetry.space_group_name_H-M   'P 1'
#
loop_
_entity.id
_entity.type
_entity.pdbx_description
1 polymer ?
#
loop_
_entity_poly.entity_id
_entity_poly.type
_entity_poly.pdbx_seq_one_letter_code
_entity_poly.pdbx_strand_id
1 'polypeptide(L)'
;MFELTDDSENGSSPLSESKQVSPTQEKYDGLPVVEVQDTAEDWITILQTMYKSLFFDSSKIYDPDLEISLMGPMRMAKKYQMDKIHKRLASLVESQWPKNLSEWDQYQTTISQHPELSLEPAAAISLASEHNIKRVLPIAFYLLSMADANQEYESKPADKPSVTPSRARWNLLSRNDYRKLIVGKERIALEVKRIRDTPFSCSHNGRSYDPVPYQNCIVTFRPGNPSAEHRFDVLKFLTPLGDGNCSNPIRTLNRKEFWKKLPEFFA
;
A
#
# COMPACT_ATOMS: atom_id res chain seq x y z
N MET A 1 -40.09 93.67 -15.66
CA MET A 1 -39.93 92.58 -14.69
C MET A 1 -38.45 92.22 -14.71
N PHE A 2 -37.71 92.87 -13.80
CA PHE A 2 -36.37 92.63 -13.22
C PHE A 2 -35.31 91.88 -14.05
N GLU A 3 -34.30 92.59 -14.60
CA GLU A 3 -32.93 92.88 -14.05
C GLU A 3 -31.95 91.70 -14.29
N LEU A 4 -30.91 91.84 -15.15
CA LEU A 4 -29.54 92.36 -14.88
C LEU A 4 -28.87 91.56 -13.73
N THR A 5 -27.70 90.94 -13.83
CA THR A 5 -26.41 91.28 -14.47
C THR A 5 -25.50 90.05 -14.64
N ASP A 6 -24.44 90.24 -15.44
CA ASP A 6 -23.14 89.53 -15.50
C ASP A 6 -22.62 88.95 -14.17
N ASP A 7 -21.81 87.89 -14.27
CA ASP A 7 -20.46 87.92 -13.70
C ASP A 7 -19.57 86.79 -14.24
N SER A 8 -18.32 87.19 -14.50
CA SER A 8 -17.15 86.42 -14.87
C SER A 8 -16.57 85.58 -13.71
N GLU A 9 -15.71 84.61 -14.06
CA GLU A 9 -14.45 84.23 -13.38
C GLU A 9 -14.23 82.72 -13.13
N ASN A 10 -13.08 82.28 -13.66
CA ASN A 10 -12.07 81.37 -13.09
C ASN A 10 -12.51 80.21 -12.16
N GLY A 11 -12.20 78.99 -12.61
CA GLY A 11 -12.18 77.80 -11.77
C GLY A 11 -11.07 76.84 -12.19
N SER A 12 -9.91 77.01 -11.56
CA SER A 12 -8.76 76.11 -11.55
C SER A 12 -9.14 74.64 -11.33
N SER A 13 -8.34 73.73 -11.91
CA SER A 13 -8.43 72.27 -11.76
C SER A 13 -8.45 71.80 -10.29
N PRO A 14 -8.87 70.56 -10.03
CA PRO A 14 -7.85 69.59 -9.65
C PRO A 14 -8.03 68.19 -10.26
N LEU A 15 -6.90 67.72 -10.81
CA LEU A 15 -6.37 66.36 -10.77
C LEU A 15 -7.27 65.30 -10.14
N SER A 16 -7.78 64.40 -11.00
CA SER A 16 -8.29 63.10 -10.62
C SER A 16 -7.15 62.24 -10.06
N GLU A 17 -7.05 62.19 -8.74
CA GLU A 17 -6.17 61.28 -8.02
C GLU A 17 -6.71 59.86 -8.16
N SER A 18 -6.18 59.12 -9.13
CA SER A 18 -6.42 57.68 -9.29
C SER A 18 -5.81 56.95 -8.10
N LYS A 19 -6.61 56.70 -7.06
CA LYS A 19 -6.24 55.91 -5.90
C LYS A 19 -6.00 54.47 -6.34
N GLN A 20 -4.75 54.12 -6.63
CA GLN A 20 -4.34 52.72 -6.74
C GLN A 20 -4.51 52.08 -5.35
N VAL A 21 -5.55 51.27 -5.21
CA VAL A 21 -5.72 50.39 -4.05
C VAL A 21 -4.69 49.27 -4.21
N SER A 22 -3.52 49.44 -3.62
CA SER A 22 -2.62 48.34 -3.35
C SER A 22 -3.36 47.34 -2.45
N PRO A 23 -3.39 46.04 -2.73
CA PRO A 23 -4.04 45.08 -1.85
C PRO A 23 -3.29 45.09 -0.51
N THR A 24 -3.93 45.64 0.52
CA THR A 24 -3.45 45.53 1.90
C THR A 24 -3.51 44.07 2.29
N GLN A 25 -2.35 43.41 2.30
CA GLN A 25 -2.23 42.02 2.74
C GLN A 25 -2.74 41.92 4.18
N GLU A 26 -3.74 41.05 4.38
CA GLU A 26 -4.33 40.81 5.70
C GLU A 26 -3.25 40.34 6.68
N LYS A 27 -3.30 40.87 7.91
CA LYS A 27 -2.34 40.54 8.97
C LYS A 27 -3.07 40.05 10.21
N TYR A 28 -2.54 38.99 10.81
CA TYR A 28 -2.96 38.45 12.09
C TYR A 28 -1.75 38.49 13.03
N ASP A 29 -1.89 39.11 14.20
CA ASP A 29 -0.78 39.39 15.14
C ASP A 29 0.45 40.05 14.48
N GLY A 30 0.22 40.94 13.50
CA GLY A 30 1.26 41.64 12.76
C GLY A 30 1.97 40.79 11.70
N LEU A 31 1.64 39.49 11.57
CA LEU A 31 2.16 38.58 10.57
C LEU A 31 1.22 38.47 9.36
N PRO A 32 1.76 38.29 8.14
CA PRO A 32 0.92 38.09 6.96
C PRO A 32 0.08 36.82 7.08
N VAL A 33 -1.22 36.94 6.81
CA VAL A 33 -2.13 35.79 6.71
C VAL A 33 -1.96 35.15 5.34
N VAL A 34 -1.87 33.81 5.33
CA VAL A 34 -1.85 33.00 4.11
C VAL A 34 -3.12 32.15 4.10
N GLU A 35 -4.01 32.42 3.16
CA GLU A 35 -5.16 31.57 2.93
C GLU A 35 -4.75 30.29 2.22
N VAL A 36 -5.25 29.16 2.73
CA VAL A 36 -4.97 27.81 2.21
C VAL A 36 -6.28 27.13 1.89
N GLN A 37 -6.29 26.32 0.82
CA GLN A 37 -7.49 25.65 0.33
C GLN A 37 -7.74 24.27 0.99
N ASP A 38 -6.73 23.72 1.65
CA ASP A 38 -6.83 22.41 2.31
C ASP A 38 -7.46 22.55 3.70
N THR A 39 -7.97 21.43 4.22
CA THR A 39 -8.66 21.43 5.51
C THR A 39 -7.68 21.64 6.67
N ALA A 40 -8.22 22.09 7.81
CA ALA A 40 -7.42 22.26 9.02
C ALA A 40 -6.77 20.93 9.46
N GLU A 41 -7.46 19.80 9.28
CA GLU A 41 -6.97 18.47 9.64
C GLU A 41 -5.73 18.06 8.82
N ASP A 42 -5.74 18.33 7.52
CA ASP A 42 -4.59 18.07 6.63
C ASP A 42 -3.38 18.91 7.04
N TRP A 43 -3.60 20.19 7.41
CA TRP A 43 -2.54 21.06 7.94
C TRP A 43 -2.03 20.59 9.30
N ILE A 44 -2.92 20.20 10.20
CA ILE A 44 -2.53 19.67 11.52
C ILE A 44 -1.64 18.44 11.34
N THR A 45 -2.04 17.48 10.50
CA THR A 45 -1.30 16.22 10.32
C THR A 45 0.06 16.44 9.65
N ILE A 46 0.17 17.30 8.63
CA ILE A 46 1.47 17.59 8.00
C ILE A 46 2.39 18.41 8.92
N LEU A 47 1.86 19.39 9.65
CA LEU A 47 2.65 20.18 10.61
C LEU A 47 3.12 19.31 11.77
N GLN A 48 2.27 18.40 12.26
CA GLN A 48 2.70 17.41 13.24
C GLN A 48 3.80 16.51 12.69
N THR A 49 3.72 16.10 11.41
CA THR A 49 4.76 15.33 10.73
C THR A 49 6.09 16.10 10.63
N MET A 50 6.02 17.43 10.47
CA MET A 50 7.19 18.32 10.40
C MET A 50 7.86 18.55 11.75
N TYR A 51 7.06 18.90 12.76
CA TYR A 51 7.54 19.46 14.01
C TYR A 51 7.67 18.44 15.13
N LYS A 52 6.86 17.39 15.13
CA LYS A 52 7.06 16.26 16.03
C LYS A 52 7.95 15.26 15.30
N SER A 53 8.84 14.59 16.01
CA SER A 53 9.54 13.41 15.47
C SER A 53 8.53 12.26 15.36
N LEU A 54 7.58 12.44 14.44
CA LEU A 54 6.46 11.62 14.04
C LEU A 54 5.62 11.00 15.17
N PHE A 55 4.33 11.35 15.19
CA PHE A 55 3.24 10.54 15.77
C PHE A 55 3.16 9.10 15.21
N PHE A 56 4.04 8.75 14.26
CA PHE A 56 4.24 7.40 13.75
C PHE A 56 5.40 6.68 14.46
N ASP A 57 5.70 7.02 15.70
CA ASP A 57 6.17 6.03 16.70
C ASP A 57 5.05 5.00 16.95
N SER A 58 4.53 4.41 15.87
CA SER A 58 4.05 3.06 15.94
C SER A 58 5.29 2.23 16.27
N SER A 59 5.52 2.04 17.58
CA SER A 59 6.41 0.98 18.07
C SER A 59 5.94 -0.40 17.60
N LYS A 60 4.73 -0.48 17.04
CA LYS A 60 4.13 -1.66 16.46
C LYS A 60 4.63 -1.85 15.03
N ILE A 61 5.33 -2.96 14.84
CA ILE A 61 5.67 -3.46 13.51
C ILE A 61 4.35 -3.95 12.86
N TYR A 62 4.15 -3.66 11.58
CA TYR A 62 2.99 -4.06 10.78
C TYR A 62 1.67 -3.37 11.17
N ASP A 63 1.70 -2.05 11.34
CA ASP A 63 0.48 -1.26 11.61
C ASP A 63 -0.49 -1.29 10.40
N PRO A 64 -1.72 -1.86 10.54
CA PRO A 64 -2.69 -1.98 9.45
C PRO A 64 -3.36 -0.66 9.04
N ASP A 65 -3.25 0.38 9.86
CA ASP A 65 -3.87 1.68 9.62
C ASP A 65 -2.84 2.74 9.18
N LEU A 66 -1.56 2.36 9.11
CA LEU A 66 -0.49 3.27 8.73
C LEU A 66 -0.75 3.92 7.38
N GLU A 67 -1.00 3.15 6.32
CA GLU A 67 -1.14 3.72 4.98
C GLU A 67 -2.34 4.66 4.85
N ILE A 68 -3.43 4.38 5.56
CA ILE A 68 -4.60 5.28 5.65
C ILE A 68 -4.20 6.59 6.32
N SER A 69 -3.52 6.51 7.47
CA SER A 69 -3.09 7.69 8.22
C SER A 69 -2.09 8.56 7.44
N LEU A 70 -1.38 7.96 6.47
CA LEU A 70 -0.38 8.65 5.64
C LEU A 70 -0.95 9.26 4.35
N MET A 71 -2.17 8.91 3.92
CA MET A 71 -2.77 9.46 2.69
C MET A 71 -2.82 10.99 2.68
N GLY A 72 -3.34 11.61 3.76
CA GLY A 72 -3.41 13.08 3.90
C GLY A 72 -2.02 13.74 3.92
N PRO A 73 -1.13 13.37 4.85
CA PRO A 73 0.23 13.92 4.92
C PRO A 73 1.03 13.74 3.62
N MET A 74 0.94 12.60 2.95
CA MET A 74 1.67 12.38 1.69
C MET A 74 1.09 13.22 0.55
N ARG A 75 -0.23 13.39 0.47
CA ARG A 75 -0.89 14.31 -0.47
C ARG A 75 -0.44 15.76 -0.24
N MET A 76 -0.43 16.21 1.01
CA MET A 76 0.04 17.55 1.39
C MET A 76 1.52 17.74 1.05
N ALA A 77 2.37 16.78 1.42
CA ALA A 77 3.79 16.84 1.11
C ALA A 77 4.05 16.92 -0.40
N LYS A 78 3.27 16.20 -1.23
CA LYS A 78 3.35 16.27 -2.69
C LYS A 78 2.86 17.63 -3.23
N LYS A 79 1.70 18.11 -2.77
CA LYS A 79 1.09 19.39 -3.20
C LYS A 79 2.01 20.58 -2.93
N TYR A 80 2.63 20.60 -1.76
CA TYR A 80 3.51 21.68 -1.29
C TYR A 80 4.99 21.41 -1.52
N GLN A 81 5.35 20.41 -2.35
CA GLN A 81 6.73 20.11 -2.75
C GLN A 81 7.69 19.88 -1.56
N MET A 82 7.19 19.26 -0.50
CA MET A 82 7.94 18.92 0.70
C MET A 82 8.69 17.59 0.52
N ASP A 83 9.63 17.54 -0.43
CA ASP A 83 10.28 16.30 -0.88
C ASP A 83 10.94 15.48 0.24
N LYS A 84 11.56 16.15 1.21
CA LYS A 84 12.20 15.48 2.35
C LYS A 84 11.19 14.73 3.22
N ILE A 85 10.01 15.33 3.41
CA ILE A 85 8.93 14.74 4.18
C ILE A 85 8.32 13.59 3.39
N HIS A 86 8.00 13.83 2.11
CA HIS A 86 7.47 12.80 1.23
C HIS A 86 8.37 11.55 1.20
N LYS A 87 9.69 11.72 1.04
CA LYS A 87 10.69 10.63 1.10
C LYS A 87 10.72 9.92 2.46
N ARG A 88 10.60 10.66 3.56
CA ARG A 88 10.57 10.08 4.92
C ARG A 88 9.32 9.22 5.11
N LEU A 89 8.16 9.70 4.69
CA LEU A 89 6.90 8.96 4.75
C LEU A 89 6.93 7.72 3.84
N ALA A 90 7.45 7.85 2.61
CA ALA A 90 7.62 6.70 1.72
C ALA A 90 8.55 5.63 2.33
N SER A 91 9.65 6.06 2.95
CA SER A 91 10.57 5.15 3.65
C SER A 91 9.93 4.45 4.84
N LEU A 92 9.00 5.13 5.53
CA LEU A 92 8.22 4.55 6.63
C LEU A 92 7.25 3.48 6.13
N VAL A 93 6.54 3.74 5.02
CA VAL A 93 5.70 2.71 4.39
C VAL A 93 6.57 1.52 4.00
N GLU A 94 7.69 1.73 3.31
CA GLU A 94 8.58 0.64 2.91
C GLU A 94 9.19 -0.16 4.09
N SER A 95 9.27 0.43 5.28
CA SER A 95 9.84 -0.26 6.45
C SER A 95 8.87 -1.26 7.08
N GLN A 96 7.56 -1.12 6.86
CA GLN A 96 6.55 -2.06 7.37
C GLN A 96 6.43 -3.33 6.53
N TRP A 97 6.91 -3.31 5.28
CA TRP A 97 6.63 -4.39 4.33
C TRP A 97 7.82 -5.35 4.18
N PRO A 98 7.59 -6.68 4.16
CA PRO A 98 8.64 -7.66 3.94
C PRO A 98 9.39 -7.48 2.62
N LYS A 99 10.72 -7.39 2.66
CA LYS A 99 11.58 -7.16 1.49
C LYS A 99 12.21 -8.43 0.95
N ASN A 100 12.24 -9.48 1.77
CA ASN A 100 12.81 -10.78 1.43
C ASN A 100 12.05 -11.90 2.14
N LEU A 101 12.34 -13.14 1.76
CA LEU A 101 11.68 -14.33 2.33
C LEU A 101 11.86 -14.46 3.86
N SER A 102 12.99 -14.02 4.41
CA SER A 102 13.22 -14.09 5.85
C SER A 102 12.30 -13.12 6.61
N GLU A 103 12.16 -11.89 6.12
CA GLU A 103 11.21 -10.92 6.67
C GLU A 103 9.76 -11.38 6.47
N TRP A 104 9.46 -12.05 5.36
CA TRP A 104 8.14 -12.64 5.13
C TRP A 104 7.82 -13.74 6.14
N ASP A 105 8.78 -14.63 6.43
CA ASP A 105 8.62 -15.67 7.45
C ASP A 105 8.40 -15.08 8.84
N GLN A 106 9.11 -14.00 9.17
CA GLN A 106 8.91 -13.25 10.41
C GLN A 106 7.51 -12.65 10.46
N TYR A 107 7.08 -11.97 9.40
CA TYR A 107 5.73 -11.43 9.28
C TYR A 107 4.67 -12.52 9.47
N GLN A 108 4.78 -13.67 8.78
CA GLN A 108 3.84 -14.78 8.91
C GLN A 108 3.78 -15.34 10.34
N THR A 109 4.92 -15.38 11.03
CA THR A 109 4.98 -15.81 12.44
C THR A 109 4.30 -14.80 13.35
N THR A 110 4.58 -13.50 13.16
CA THR A 110 3.98 -12.42 13.95
C THR A 110 2.46 -12.39 13.81
N ILE A 111 1.92 -12.41 12.60
CA ILE A 111 0.45 -12.36 12.39
C ILE A 111 -0.28 -13.62 12.87
N SER A 112 0.41 -14.76 12.92
CA SER A 112 -0.17 -15.98 13.49
C SER A 112 -0.41 -15.85 15.00
N GLN A 113 0.41 -15.04 15.68
CA GLN A 113 0.31 -14.75 17.11
C GLN A 113 -0.53 -13.49 17.37
N HIS A 114 -0.47 -12.52 16.46
CA HIS A 114 -1.07 -11.19 16.54
C HIS A 114 -1.84 -10.86 15.26
N PRO A 115 -3.03 -11.46 15.01
CA PRO A 115 -3.81 -11.23 13.80
C PRO A 115 -4.21 -9.76 13.58
N GLU A 116 -4.26 -8.96 14.65
CA GLU A 116 -4.51 -7.52 14.62
C GLU A 116 -3.41 -6.71 13.91
N LEU A 117 -2.21 -7.29 13.71
CA LEU A 117 -1.08 -6.70 13.00
C LEU A 117 -1.01 -7.13 11.53
N SER A 118 -2.12 -7.62 10.97
CA SER A 118 -2.16 -8.03 9.57
C SER A 118 -2.14 -6.80 8.66
N LEU A 119 -1.09 -6.68 7.83
CA LEU A 119 -0.94 -5.59 6.87
C LEU A 119 -2.19 -5.44 6.00
N GLU A 120 -2.58 -4.19 5.70
CA GLU A 120 -3.76 -3.90 4.89
C GLU A 120 -3.34 -3.61 3.43
N PRO A 121 -3.53 -4.58 2.51
CA PRO A 121 -2.93 -4.48 1.19
C PRO A 121 -3.62 -3.47 0.27
N ALA A 122 -4.91 -3.18 0.43
CA ALA A 122 -5.61 -2.29 -0.49
C ALA A 122 -5.20 -0.81 -0.29
N ALA A 123 -5.14 -0.33 0.96
CA ALA A 123 -4.61 0.98 1.28
C ALA A 123 -3.16 1.13 0.82
N ALA A 124 -2.33 0.10 1.05
CA ALA A 124 -0.94 0.11 0.62
C ALA A 124 -0.79 0.19 -0.90
N ILE A 125 -1.58 -0.56 -1.68
CA ILE A 125 -1.56 -0.46 -3.15
C ILE A 125 -1.98 0.93 -3.60
N SER A 126 -3.05 1.48 -3.00
CA SER A 126 -3.58 2.80 -3.34
C SER A 126 -2.53 3.90 -3.10
N LEU A 127 -1.99 3.96 -1.88
CA LEU A 127 -0.96 4.93 -1.49
C LEU A 127 0.33 4.75 -2.31
N ALA A 128 0.81 3.52 -2.46
CA ALA A 128 2.04 3.23 -3.18
C ALA A 128 1.93 3.57 -4.68
N SER A 129 0.77 3.37 -5.28
CA SER A 129 0.53 3.70 -6.69
C SER A 129 0.49 5.21 -6.91
N GLU A 130 -0.14 5.98 -6.00
CA GLU A 130 -0.22 7.44 -6.10
C GLU A 130 1.13 8.14 -5.87
N HIS A 131 1.97 7.56 -4.99
CA HIS A 131 3.25 8.14 -4.58
C HIS A 131 4.48 7.40 -5.13
N ASN A 132 4.29 6.47 -6.07
CA ASN A 132 5.36 5.74 -6.75
C ASN A 132 6.27 4.91 -5.80
N ILE A 133 5.71 4.32 -4.75
CA ILE A 133 6.40 3.45 -3.79
C ILE A 133 6.42 2.00 -4.30
N LYS A 134 7.20 1.75 -5.34
CA LYS A 134 7.13 0.48 -6.09
C LYS A 134 7.50 -0.76 -5.29
N ARG A 135 8.35 -0.62 -4.26
CA ARG A 135 8.89 -1.77 -3.50
C ARG A 135 7.84 -2.56 -2.74
N VAL A 136 6.75 -1.89 -2.35
CA VAL A 136 5.66 -2.48 -1.57
C VAL A 136 4.67 -3.25 -2.45
N LEU A 137 4.49 -2.81 -3.70
CA LEU A 137 3.44 -3.30 -4.59
C LEU A 137 3.43 -4.82 -4.79
N PRO A 138 4.55 -5.53 -5.06
CA PRO A 138 4.50 -6.96 -5.34
C PRO A 138 3.91 -7.78 -4.18
N ILE A 139 4.30 -7.44 -2.95
CA ILE A 139 3.83 -8.13 -1.74
C ILE A 139 2.40 -7.71 -1.41
N ALA A 140 2.05 -6.43 -1.55
CA ALA A 140 0.69 -5.96 -1.32
C ALA A 140 -0.30 -6.61 -2.30
N PHE A 141 0.04 -6.67 -3.59
CA PHE A 141 -0.78 -7.38 -4.57
C PHE A 141 -0.85 -8.88 -4.31
N TYR A 142 0.26 -9.52 -3.92
CA TYR A 142 0.25 -10.94 -3.54
C TYR A 142 -0.68 -11.19 -2.34
N LEU A 143 -0.58 -10.39 -1.28
CA LEU A 143 -1.48 -10.44 -0.11
C LEU A 143 -2.94 -10.26 -0.52
N LEU A 144 -3.24 -9.22 -1.29
CA LEU A 144 -4.60 -8.96 -1.80
C LEU A 144 -5.11 -10.09 -2.70
N SER A 145 -4.23 -10.78 -3.42
CA SER A 145 -4.61 -11.88 -4.30
C SER A 145 -5.22 -13.06 -3.51
N MET A 146 -4.81 -13.22 -2.26
CA MET A 146 -5.29 -14.27 -1.35
C MET A 146 -6.48 -13.82 -0.50
N ALA A 147 -6.76 -12.52 -0.44
CA ALA A 147 -7.84 -11.95 0.37
C ALA A 147 -9.22 -12.28 -0.21
N ASP A 148 -10.22 -12.33 0.67
CA ASP A 148 -11.61 -12.55 0.28
C ASP A 148 -12.24 -11.24 -0.22
N ALA A 149 -12.64 -11.22 -1.49
CA ALA A 149 -13.33 -10.07 -2.08
C ALA A 149 -14.67 -9.77 -1.43
N ASN A 150 -15.29 -10.77 -0.77
CA ASN A 150 -16.56 -10.62 -0.09
C ASN A 150 -16.41 -10.20 1.39
N GLN A 151 -15.18 -10.16 1.92
CA GLN A 151 -14.92 -9.69 3.28
C GLN A 151 -14.40 -8.25 3.26
N GLU A 152 -15.27 -7.33 3.67
CA GLU A 152 -14.90 -5.95 3.90
C GLU A 152 -14.08 -5.82 5.19
N TYR A 153 -13.20 -4.81 5.21
CA TYR A 153 -12.32 -4.54 6.36
C TYR A 153 -13.07 -4.38 7.69
N GLU A 154 -14.28 -3.82 7.68
CA GLU A 154 -15.08 -3.61 8.89
C GLU A 154 -15.77 -4.89 9.41
N SER A 155 -15.75 -5.97 8.63
CA SER A 155 -16.34 -7.25 9.05
C SER A 155 -15.60 -7.82 10.25
N LYS A 156 -16.31 -8.50 11.16
CA LYS A 156 -15.69 -9.19 12.30
C LYS A 156 -14.57 -10.11 11.80
N PRO A 157 -13.40 -10.14 12.48
CA PRO A 157 -12.34 -11.08 12.12
C PRO A 157 -12.90 -12.50 12.17
N ALA A 158 -12.50 -13.35 11.22
CA ALA A 158 -12.91 -14.74 11.21
C ALA A 158 -12.53 -15.41 12.54
N ASP A 159 -13.38 -16.32 13.03
CA ASP A 159 -13.17 -17.06 14.30
C ASP A 159 -11.86 -17.88 14.32
N LYS A 160 -11.18 -18.02 13.18
CA LYS A 160 -9.91 -18.72 13.05
C LYS A 160 -8.81 -17.75 12.63
N PRO A 161 -7.67 -17.71 13.34
CA PRO A 161 -6.50 -16.98 12.88
C PRO A 161 -6.05 -17.55 11.53
N SER A 162 -6.17 -16.75 10.47
CA SER A 162 -5.62 -17.05 9.16
C SER A 162 -4.35 -16.24 8.95
N VAL A 163 -3.33 -16.89 8.41
CA VAL A 163 -2.05 -16.27 8.03
C VAL A 163 -2.22 -15.37 6.79
N THR A 164 -3.32 -15.51 6.06
CA THR A 164 -3.66 -14.62 4.94
C THR A 164 -4.56 -13.48 5.41
N PRO A 165 -4.34 -12.25 4.91
CA PRO A 165 -5.22 -11.13 5.22
C PRO A 165 -6.62 -11.52 4.76
N SER A 166 -7.51 -11.69 5.73
CA SER A 166 -8.86 -12.18 5.45
C SER A 166 -9.72 -11.05 4.88
N ARG A 167 -9.35 -9.79 5.14
CA ARG A 167 -10.12 -8.60 4.81
C ARG A 167 -9.23 -7.56 4.14
N ALA A 168 -9.82 -6.73 3.29
CA ALA A 168 -9.14 -5.59 2.67
C ALA A 168 -10.12 -4.44 2.43
N ARG A 169 -9.60 -3.21 2.31
CA ARG A 169 -10.39 -2.02 1.96
C ARG A 169 -10.54 -1.90 0.44
N TRP A 170 -11.31 -2.82 -0.15
CA TRP A 170 -11.46 -2.97 -1.61
C TRP A 170 -11.89 -1.67 -2.32
N ASN A 171 -12.63 -0.81 -1.64
CA ASN A 171 -13.06 0.50 -2.13
C ASN A 171 -11.93 1.49 -2.42
N LEU A 172 -10.71 1.26 -1.89
CA LEU A 172 -9.55 2.12 -2.12
C LEU A 172 -8.80 1.82 -3.41
N LEU A 173 -9.08 0.68 -4.05
CA LEU A 173 -8.37 0.25 -5.24
C LEU A 173 -8.83 1.03 -6.47
N SER A 174 -7.87 1.55 -7.22
CA SER A 174 -8.14 2.15 -8.53
C SER A 174 -8.55 1.06 -9.55
N ARG A 175 -9.24 1.46 -10.63
CA ARG A 175 -9.56 0.55 -11.75
C ARG A 175 -8.31 -0.10 -12.34
N ASN A 176 -7.21 0.66 -12.42
CA ASN A 176 -5.95 0.17 -12.95
C ASN A 176 -5.33 -0.90 -12.05
N ASP A 177 -5.36 -0.69 -10.73
CA ASP A 177 -4.82 -1.65 -9.77
C ASP A 177 -5.69 -2.89 -9.67
N TYR A 178 -7.00 -2.76 -9.81
CA TYR A 178 -7.90 -3.91 -9.93
C TYR A 178 -7.58 -4.75 -11.17
N ARG A 179 -7.30 -4.12 -12.31
CA ARG A 179 -6.85 -4.83 -13.52
C ARG A 179 -5.53 -5.57 -13.29
N LYS A 180 -4.54 -4.92 -12.67
CA LYS A 180 -3.26 -5.57 -12.31
C LYS A 180 -3.46 -6.77 -11.39
N LEU A 181 -4.36 -6.65 -10.41
CA LEU A 181 -4.70 -7.75 -9.52
C LEU A 181 -5.27 -8.96 -10.27
N ILE A 182 -6.23 -8.73 -11.18
CA ILE A 182 -6.84 -9.82 -11.98
C ILE A 182 -5.77 -10.52 -12.82
N VAL A 183 -4.99 -9.76 -13.58
CA VAL A 183 -3.92 -10.31 -14.44
C VAL A 183 -2.87 -11.03 -13.60
N GLY A 184 -2.49 -10.48 -12.45
CA GLY A 184 -1.53 -11.11 -11.56
C GLY A 184 -2.04 -12.40 -10.94
N LYS A 185 -3.34 -12.49 -10.59
CA LYS A 185 -3.97 -13.76 -10.15
C LYS A 185 -3.85 -14.84 -11.23
N GLU A 186 -4.11 -14.49 -12.48
CA GLU A 186 -3.98 -15.41 -13.62
C GLU A 186 -2.53 -15.89 -13.79
N ARG A 187 -1.55 -14.97 -13.76
CA ARG A 187 -0.13 -15.32 -13.84
C ARG A 187 0.34 -16.21 -12.69
N ILE A 188 -0.13 -15.94 -11.47
CA ILE A 188 0.15 -16.78 -10.30
C ILE A 188 -0.45 -18.18 -10.50
N ALA A 189 -1.70 -18.29 -10.95
CA ALA A 189 -2.33 -19.59 -11.20
C ALA A 189 -1.56 -20.42 -12.23
N LEU A 190 -1.05 -19.79 -13.29
CA LEU A 190 -0.20 -20.44 -14.29
C LEU A 190 1.13 -20.93 -13.68
N GLU A 191 1.78 -20.12 -12.84
CA GLU A 191 3.03 -20.53 -12.17
C GLU A 191 2.79 -21.67 -11.17
N VAL A 192 1.68 -21.64 -10.43
CA VAL A 192 1.28 -22.74 -9.53
C VAL A 192 1.08 -24.03 -10.32
N LYS A 193 0.38 -23.96 -11.46
CA LYS A 193 0.23 -25.11 -12.35
C LYS A 193 1.59 -25.63 -12.82
N ARG A 194 2.49 -24.74 -13.26
CA ARG A 194 3.85 -25.11 -13.68
C ARG A 194 4.63 -25.81 -12.57
N ILE A 195 4.62 -25.27 -11.35
CA ILE A 195 5.31 -25.87 -10.19
C ILE A 195 4.76 -27.27 -9.89
N ARG A 196 3.44 -27.42 -9.94
CA ARG A 196 2.74 -28.67 -9.67
C ARG A 196 3.05 -29.76 -10.70
N ASP A 197 3.10 -29.36 -11.97
CA ASP A 197 3.32 -30.26 -13.10
C ASP A 197 4.82 -30.56 -13.32
N THR A 198 5.73 -29.88 -12.60
CA THR A 198 7.17 -30.15 -12.68
C THR A 198 7.49 -31.50 -12.01
N PRO A 199 8.08 -32.49 -12.73
CA PRO A 199 8.53 -33.74 -12.14
C PRO A 199 9.78 -33.49 -11.30
N PHE A 200 9.92 -34.19 -10.17
CA PHE A 200 11.15 -34.12 -9.38
C PHE A 200 11.64 -35.52 -9.00
N SER A 201 12.96 -35.70 -9.10
CA SER A 201 13.63 -36.91 -8.66
C SER A 201 13.99 -36.78 -7.18
N CYS A 202 13.41 -37.64 -6.34
CA CYS A 202 13.85 -37.82 -4.97
C CYS A 202 14.78 -39.03 -4.91
N SER A 203 15.97 -38.86 -4.33
CA SER A 203 16.86 -39.98 -3.98
C SER A 203 16.70 -40.27 -2.49
N HIS A 204 16.24 -41.47 -2.16
CA HIS A 204 16.12 -41.94 -0.77
C HIS A 204 17.06 -43.15 -0.61
N ASN A 205 17.99 -43.09 0.34
CA ASN A 205 18.98 -44.14 0.62
C ASN A 205 19.74 -44.66 -0.62
N GLY A 206 20.21 -43.75 -1.48
CA GLY A 206 21.04 -44.11 -2.65
C GLY A 206 20.29 -44.79 -3.80
N ARG A 207 18.95 -44.89 -3.73
CA ARG A 207 18.11 -45.33 -4.85
C ARG A 207 17.43 -44.12 -5.48
N SER A 208 17.70 -43.89 -6.76
CA SER A 208 16.96 -42.95 -7.58
C SER A 208 15.59 -43.55 -7.89
N TYR A 209 14.51 -42.89 -7.43
CA TYR A 209 13.16 -43.26 -7.83
C TYR A 209 12.79 -42.56 -9.14
N ASP A 210 11.86 -43.13 -9.91
CA ASP A 210 11.32 -42.50 -11.11
C ASP A 210 10.77 -41.09 -10.78
N PRO A 211 10.83 -40.15 -11.72
CA PRO A 211 10.31 -38.80 -11.50
C PRO A 211 8.82 -38.88 -11.12
N VAL A 212 8.51 -38.54 -9.87
CA VAL A 212 7.12 -38.41 -9.43
C VAL A 212 6.69 -36.96 -9.61
N PRO A 213 5.48 -36.69 -10.16
CA PRO A 213 4.90 -35.36 -10.14
C PRO A 213 4.88 -34.81 -8.72
N TYR A 214 5.05 -33.49 -8.56
CA TYR A 214 5.11 -32.86 -7.24
C TYR A 214 3.91 -33.22 -6.35
N GLN A 215 2.72 -33.40 -6.93
CA GLN A 215 1.50 -33.86 -6.24
C GLN A 215 1.63 -35.23 -5.56
N ASN A 216 2.43 -36.14 -6.11
CA ASN A 216 2.51 -37.52 -5.63
C ASN A 216 3.47 -37.70 -4.44
N CYS A 217 4.38 -36.74 -4.20
CA CYS A 217 5.14 -36.68 -2.95
C CYS A 217 4.34 -36.10 -1.78
N ILE A 218 3.11 -35.62 -2.03
CA ILE A 218 2.23 -34.97 -1.05
C ILE A 218 1.14 -35.96 -0.58
N VAL A 219 1.54 -37.05 0.07
CA VAL A 219 0.59 -38.07 0.60
C VAL A 219 -0.27 -37.53 1.77
N THR A 220 -0.38 -36.21 1.97
CA THR A 220 -1.27 -35.59 2.98
C THR A 220 -2.23 -34.52 2.47
N PHE A 221 -2.26 -34.18 1.17
CA PHE A 221 -3.26 -33.26 0.64
C PHE A 221 -4.54 -34.02 0.29
N ARG A 222 -5.44 -34.23 1.28
CA ARG A 222 -6.80 -34.69 1.00
C ARG A 222 -7.49 -33.64 0.10
N PRO A 223 -7.86 -33.96 -1.15
CA PRO A 223 -8.60 -33.04 -2.00
C PRO A 223 -10.06 -33.08 -1.53
N GLY A 224 -10.35 -32.24 -0.54
CA GLY A 224 -11.66 -32.15 0.10
C GLY A 224 -12.31 -30.77 -0.02
N ASN A 225 -12.12 -30.04 -1.12
CA ASN A 225 -13.12 -29.14 -1.69
C ASN A 225 -12.61 -28.47 -2.98
N PRO A 226 -13.23 -28.71 -4.15
CA PRO A 226 -12.88 -28.03 -5.40
C PRO A 226 -13.33 -26.55 -5.44
N SER A 227 -13.95 -26.01 -4.40
CA SER A 227 -14.38 -24.60 -4.31
C SER A 227 -13.30 -23.63 -3.83
N ALA A 228 -12.11 -24.10 -3.43
CA ALA A 228 -11.08 -23.29 -2.77
C ALA A 228 -9.91 -22.84 -3.66
N GLU A 229 -9.98 -23.01 -4.99
CA GLU A 229 -8.87 -22.71 -5.92
C GLU A 229 -8.45 -21.22 -6.00
N HIS A 230 -9.21 -20.30 -5.42
CA HIS A 230 -8.94 -18.85 -5.53
C HIS A 230 -8.12 -18.26 -4.36
N ARG A 231 -7.77 -19.05 -3.34
CA ARG A 231 -7.07 -18.57 -2.12
C ARG A 231 -5.87 -19.43 -1.75
N PHE A 232 -4.99 -19.65 -2.72
CA PHE A 232 -3.82 -20.51 -2.53
C PHE A 232 -2.58 -19.70 -2.15
N ASP A 233 -2.10 -19.87 -0.91
CA ASP A 233 -0.83 -19.29 -0.46
C ASP A 233 0.34 -20.13 -0.98
N VAL A 234 0.89 -19.71 -2.12
CA VAL A 234 2.01 -20.36 -2.80
C VAL A 234 3.27 -20.37 -1.93
N LEU A 235 3.57 -19.24 -1.28
CA LEU A 235 4.77 -19.12 -0.45
C LEU A 235 4.73 -20.05 0.76
N LYS A 236 3.56 -20.21 1.39
CA LYS A 236 3.33 -21.19 2.46
C LYS A 236 3.36 -22.62 1.93
N PHE A 237 2.75 -22.85 0.77
CA PHE A 237 2.81 -24.15 0.10
C PHE A 237 4.23 -24.57 -0.25
N LEU A 238 5.16 -23.63 -0.47
CA LEU A 238 6.55 -23.92 -0.80
C LEU A 238 7.49 -23.89 0.43
N THR A 239 6.98 -23.63 1.63
CA THR A 239 7.80 -23.66 2.86
C THR A 239 8.33 -25.07 3.13
N PRO A 240 9.64 -25.27 3.40
CA PRO A 240 10.19 -26.58 3.74
C PRO A 240 9.48 -27.22 4.94
N LEU A 241 9.32 -28.54 4.88
CA LEU A 241 8.72 -29.33 5.96
C LEU A 241 9.81 -29.76 6.96
N GLY A 242 9.48 -29.80 8.25
CA GLY A 242 10.45 -30.08 9.33
C GLY A 242 10.87 -31.55 9.47
N ASP A 243 10.38 -32.43 8.60
CA ASP A 243 10.51 -33.90 8.63
C ASP A 243 11.70 -34.43 7.80
N GLY A 244 12.57 -33.55 7.29
CA GLY A 244 13.71 -33.96 6.45
C GLY A 244 13.27 -34.49 5.07
N ASN A 245 12.06 -34.15 4.62
CA ASN A 245 11.50 -34.58 3.35
C ASN A 245 12.42 -34.22 2.17
N CYS A 246 12.65 -35.18 1.28
CA CYS A 246 13.53 -35.00 0.12
C CYS A 246 13.06 -33.92 -0.87
N SER A 247 11.81 -33.46 -0.76
CA SER A 247 11.30 -32.32 -1.52
C SER A 247 11.78 -30.95 -1.00
N ASN A 248 12.39 -30.88 0.19
CA ASN A 248 12.80 -29.62 0.83
C ASN A 248 13.78 -28.75 0.01
N PRO A 249 14.82 -29.30 -0.65
CA PRO A 249 15.70 -28.50 -1.50
C PRO A 249 14.95 -27.84 -2.66
N ILE A 250 14.07 -28.60 -3.31
CA ILE A 250 13.24 -28.14 -4.42
C ILE A 250 12.21 -27.11 -3.96
N ARG A 251 11.55 -27.35 -2.82
CA ARG A 251 10.65 -26.41 -2.14
C ARG A 251 11.33 -25.08 -1.91
N THR A 252 12.52 -25.12 -1.31
CA THR A 252 13.33 -23.93 -1.04
C THR A 252 13.69 -23.18 -2.32
N LEU A 253 14.11 -23.91 -3.37
CA LEU A 253 14.45 -23.31 -4.65
C LEU A 253 13.24 -22.65 -5.30
N ASN A 254 12.13 -23.39 -5.45
CA ASN A 254 10.90 -22.86 -6.04
C ASN A 254 10.36 -21.67 -5.24
N ARG A 255 10.46 -21.69 -3.90
CA ARG A 255 10.06 -20.58 -3.04
C ARG A 255 10.86 -19.31 -3.33
N LYS A 256 12.18 -19.45 -3.45
CA LYS A 256 13.09 -18.35 -3.80
C LYS A 256 12.81 -17.81 -5.20
N GLU A 257 12.61 -18.68 -6.16
CA GLU A 257 12.31 -18.27 -7.54
C GLU A 257 10.92 -17.62 -7.65
N PHE A 258 9.91 -18.15 -6.96
CA PHE A 258 8.59 -17.54 -6.91
C PHE A 258 8.63 -16.13 -6.30
N TRP A 259 9.35 -15.94 -5.19
CA TRP A 259 9.54 -14.62 -4.58
C TRP A 259 10.15 -13.61 -5.55
N LYS A 260 11.19 -14.01 -6.29
CA LYS A 260 11.85 -13.14 -7.29
C LYS A 260 10.92 -12.75 -8.43
N LYS A 261 10.00 -13.63 -8.84
CA LYS A 261 9.04 -13.38 -9.91
C LYS A 261 7.83 -12.55 -9.50
N LEU A 262 7.59 -12.33 -8.19
CA LEU A 262 6.42 -11.58 -7.72
C LEU A 262 6.21 -10.23 -8.43
N PRO A 263 7.24 -9.39 -8.65
CA PRO A 263 7.05 -8.13 -9.37
C PRO A 263 6.54 -8.32 -10.80
N GLU A 264 6.97 -9.39 -11.49
CA GLU A 264 6.58 -9.68 -12.87
C GLU A 264 5.11 -10.11 -12.97
N PHE A 265 4.55 -10.71 -11.93
CA PHE A 265 3.13 -11.06 -11.92
C PHE A 265 2.22 -9.83 -11.94
N PHE A 266 2.66 -8.72 -11.35
CA PHE A 266 1.85 -7.51 -11.21
C PHE A 266 2.34 -6.31 -12.04
N ALA A 267 3.28 -6.57 -12.95
CA ALA A 267 3.78 -5.62 -13.96
C ALA A 267 2.75 -5.35 -15.07
#